data_AF-A0A414ZEH4-F1
#
_entry.id   AF-A0A414ZEH4-F1
#
_cell.length_a   1.000
_cell.length_b   1.000
_cell.length_c   1.000
_cell.angle_alpha   90.00
_cell.angle_beta   90.00
_cell.angle_gamma   90.00
#
_symmetry.space_group_name_H-M   'P 1'
#
loop_
_entity.id
_entity.type
_entity.pdbx_description
1 polymer ?
#
loop_
_entity_poly.entity_id
_entity_poly.type
_entity_poly.pdbx_seq_one_letter_code
_entity_poly.pdbx_strand_id
1 'polypeptide(L)'
;MKGLKLMTIRIPVFTTKIEEEEISLFDIDREEMVRIVCEKIKKFKCSSTNKIVLENGSKNYTHEIVKLDAQRKDMHGSPVVFIKMSAHKTNLSDGYIETSEKIPMTKDVKIGSDHHYIVMYPMTIKGRTKFKRHWNIFIYDDPNKDSQEFIRMVKEMIKRVLSLRICNLKAKDFEEELKEYSIINNVTANFQTVEFTNNIHDANFNDYIVAGKIYSKKEFNLAKIPSSKIIDIINDDGDITIKKKIFNIPLGKKEYKVSQTIRKDYQKAKTKYALLIESLFNESISITEDEYNTKLYDDKFVIDKLESVVTNYMS
;
A
#
# COMPACT_ATOMS: atom_id res chain seq x y z
N MET A 1 21.39 26.30 20.65
CA MET A 1 20.37 26.34 19.58
C MET A 1 19.74 24.95 19.50
N LYS A 2 18.47 24.79 19.89
CA LYS A 2 17.74 23.55 19.66
C LYS A 2 17.51 23.45 18.15
N GLY A 3 17.98 22.38 17.52
CA GLY A 3 17.77 22.16 16.08
C GLY A 3 16.27 22.16 15.76
N LEU A 4 15.92 22.73 14.60
CA LEU A 4 14.55 22.67 14.08
C LEU A 4 14.13 21.19 13.98
N LYS A 5 13.17 20.77 14.79
CA LYS A 5 12.62 19.43 14.71
C LYS A 5 11.68 19.38 13.52
N LEU A 6 12.08 18.67 12.48
CA LEU A 6 11.26 18.44 11.29
C LEU A 6 10.58 17.08 11.42
N MET A 7 9.31 17.02 11.02
CA MET A 7 8.58 15.78 10.86
C MET A 7 8.33 15.51 9.37
N THR A 8 8.03 14.25 9.03
CA THR A 8 7.95 13.82 7.64
C THR A 8 6.58 13.25 7.33
N ILE A 9 5.94 13.76 6.29
CA ILE A 9 4.75 13.18 5.67
C ILE A 9 5.22 12.39 4.46
N ARG A 10 4.80 11.13 4.32
CA ARG A 10 5.07 10.33 3.12
C ARG A 10 3.85 10.34 2.21
N ILE A 11 4.07 10.36 0.90
CA ILE A 11 2.97 10.30 -0.07
C ILE A 11 3.09 9.05 -0.96
N PRO A 12 2.69 7.85 -0.46
CA PRO A 12 2.59 6.67 -1.30
C PRO A 12 1.62 6.88 -2.46
N VAL A 13 2.02 6.48 -3.67
CA VAL A 13 1.18 6.55 -4.87
C VAL A 13 0.92 5.15 -5.43
N PHE A 14 -0.35 4.85 -5.71
CA PHE A 14 -0.78 3.60 -6.36
C PHE A 14 -1.56 3.87 -7.64
N THR A 15 -1.55 2.92 -8.56
CA THR A 15 -2.31 3.03 -9.80
C THR A 15 -3.41 1.97 -9.86
N THR A 16 -4.61 2.31 -10.33
CA THR A 16 -5.63 1.28 -10.63
C THR A 16 -5.33 0.57 -11.94
N LYS A 17 -5.90 -0.62 -12.13
CA LYS A 17 -5.84 -1.32 -13.40
C LYS A 17 -6.39 -0.39 -14.50
N ILE A 18 -5.68 -0.35 -15.63
CA ILE A 18 -6.11 0.37 -16.81
C ILE A 18 -7.36 -0.31 -17.38
N GLU A 19 -8.42 0.48 -17.53
CA GLU A 19 -9.64 0.11 -18.24
C GLU A 19 -9.55 0.69 -19.66
N GLU A 20 -9.99 -0.09 -20.65
CA GLU A 20 -10.04 0.35 -22.05
C GLU A 20 -11.50 0.45 -22.49
N GLU A 21 -11.85 1.56 -23.10
CA GLU A 21 -13.18 1.81 -23.66
C GLU A 21 -13.05 2.31 -25.11
N GLU A 22 -14.04 2.00 -25.95
CA GLU A 22 -14.06 2.49 -27.33
C GLU A 22 -14.25 4.01 -27.36
N ILE A 23 -13.60 4.67 -28.32
CA ILE A 23 -13.67 6.13 -28.43
C ILE A 23 -15.10 6.51 -28.87
N SER A 24 -15.81 7.21 -27.99
CA SER A 24 -17.06 7.90 -28.35
C SER A 24 -16.73 9.23 -29.04
N LEU A 25 -17.72 9.82 -29.73
CA LEU A 25 -17.60 11.11 -30.43
C LEU A 25 -17.27 12.31 -29.50
N PHE A 26 -17.42 12.16 -28.18
CA PHE A 26 -17.21 13.23 -27.20
C PHE A 26 -15.93 13.06 -26.39
N ASP A 27 -15.42 14.19 -25.88
CA ASP A 27 -14.15 14.29 -25.16
C ASP A 27 -14.11 13.46 -23.87
N ILE A 28 -12.87 13.28 -23.41
CA ILE A 28 -12.51 12.58 -22.20
C ILE A 28 -13.14 13.28 -20.98
N ASP A 29 -14.11 12.63 -20.34
CA ASP A 29 -14.78 13.22 -19.20
C ASP A 29 -14.15 12.82 -17.85
N ARG A 30 -13.05 13.51 -17.51
CA ARG A 30 -12.43 13.39 -16.18
C ARG A 30 -13.39 13.84 -15.07
N GLU A 31 -14.30 14.77 -15.35
CA GLU A 31 -15.33 15.19 -14.39
C GLU A 31 -16.30 14.05 -14.12
N GLU A 32 -16.74 13.34 -15.15
CA GLU A 32 -17.60 12.17 -15.01
C GLU A 32 -16.93 11.07 -14.20
N MET A 33 -15.63 10.81 -14.45
CA MET A 33 -14.85 9.87 -13.63
C MET A 33 -14.92 10.27 -12.14
N VAL A 34 -14.71 11.55 -11.82
CA VAL A 34 -14.76 12.08 -10.45
C VAL A 34 -16.17 12.00 -9.88
N ARG A 35 -17.19 12.39 -10.65
CA ARG A 35 -18.61 12.34 -10.27
C ARG A 35 -19.04 10.92 -9.91
N ILE A 36 -18.73 9.94 -10.76
CA ILE A 36 -19.06 8.52 -10.52
C ILE A 36 -18.44 8.02 -9.21
N VAL A 37 -17.19 8.37 -8.93
CA VAL A 37 -16.52 7.94 -7.68
C VAL A 37 -17.18 8.58 -6.47
N CYS A 38 -17.43 9.89 -6.50
CA CYS A 38 -18.14 10.60 -5.44
C CYS A 38 -19.53 10.00 -5.17
N GLU A 39 -20.27 9.66 -6.23
CA GLU A 39 -21.57 9.01 -6.13
C GLU A 39 -21.50 7.60 -5.55
N LYS A 40 -20.53 6.79 -5.97
CA LYS A 40 -20.31 5.45 -5.41
C LYS A 40 -20.01 5.50 -3.91
N ILE A 41 -19.14 6.41 -3.49
CA ILE A 41 -18.80 6.59 -2.07
C ILE A 41 -20.05 7.03 -1.29
N LYS A 42 -20.79 8.03 -1.79
CA LYS A 42 -22.03 8.50 -1.16
C LYS A 42 -23.10 7.41 -1.09
N LYS A 43 -23.25 6.59 -2.14
CA LYS A 43 -24.22 5.49 -2.22
C LYS A 43 -23.87 4.33 -1.28
N PHE A 44 -22.58 4.06 -1.07
CA PHE A 44 -22.14 3.03 -0.14
C PHE A 44 -22.60 3.33 1.30
N LYS A 45 -22.80 4.61 1.66
CA LYS A 45 -23.28 5.04 2.98
C LYS A 45 -22.49 4.36 4.11
N CYS A 46 -21.17 4.54 4.08
CA CYS A 46 -20.29 3.97 5.10
C CYS A 46 -20.67 4.53 6.46
N SER A 47 -20.97 3.64 7.41
CA SER A 47 -21.42 3.99 8.75
C SER A 47 -20.94 2.94 9.76
N SER A 48 -21.24 3.15 11.04
CA SER A 48 -21.01 2.15 12.09
C SER A 48 -21.72 0.81 11.85
N THR A 49 -22.83 0.81 11.09
CA THR A 49 -23.60 -0.40 10.74
C THR A 49 -23.19 -0.98 9.38
N ASN A 50 -22.79 -0.14 8.42
CA ASN A 50 -22.27 -0.57 7.11
C ASN A 50 -20.77 -0.21 6.98
N LYS A 51 -19.96 -0.88 7.80
CA LYS A 51 -18.52 -0.66 7.92
C LYS A 51 -17.71 -1.64 7.09
N ILE A 52 -16.50 -1.23 6.69
CA ILE A 52 -15.55 -2.13 6.03
C ILE A 52 -14.63 -2.71 7.09
N VAL A 53 -14.77 -4.01 7.36
CA VAL A 53 -13.93 -4.73 8.33
C VAL A 53 -12.71 -5.34 7.64
N LEU A 54 -11.53 -5.05 8.19
CA LEU A 54 -10.25 -5.61 7.81
C LEU A 54 -9.69 -6.45 8.97
N GLU A 55 -9.75 -7.77 8.81
CA GLU A 55 -9.22 -8.72 9.79
C GLU A 55 -7.71 -8.93 9.60
N ASN A 56 -6.95 -8.94 10.70
CA ASN A 56 -5.53 -9.22 10.62
C ASN A 56 -5.27 -10.72 10.86
N GLY A 57 -4.72 -11.44 9.88
CA GLY A 57 -4.59 -12.90 9.96
C GLY A 57 -3.65 -13.40 11.07
N SER A 58 -2.81 -12.53 11.63
CA SER A 58 -1.82 -12.87 12.66
C SER A 58 -2.00 -12.10 13.98
N LYS A 59 -3.02 -11.25 14.10
CA LYS A 59 -3.24 -10.40 15.28
C LYS A 59 -4.72 -10.33 15.63
N ASN A 60 -5.03 -10.21 16.91
CA ASN A 60 -6.42 -10.24 17.39
C ASN A 60 -7.21 -8.94 17.13
N TYR A 61 -6.53 -7.84 16.80
CA TYR A 61 -7.20 -6.59 16.47
C TYR A 61 -7.70 -6.55 15.04
N THR A 62 -8.79 -5.80 14.82
CA THR A 62 -9.36 -5.54 13.50
C THR A 62 -9.45 -4.03 13.26
N HIS A 63 -9.36 -3.65 11.98
CA HIS A 63 -9.62 -2.27 11.56
C HIS A 63 -10.99 -2.19 10.93
N GLU A 64 -11.73 -1.14 11.26
CA GLU A 64 -13.04 -0.88 10.71
C GLU A 64 -13.08 0.53 10.13
N ILE A 65 -13.33 0.64 8.83
CA ILE A 65 -13.62 1.92 8.19
C ILE A 65 -15.10 2.20 8.41
N VAL A 66 -15.39 3.33 9.04
CA VAL A 66 -16.73 3.68 9.52
C VAL A 66 -17.32 4.93 8.91
N LYS A 67 -16.50 5.74 8.25
CA LYS A 67 -16.97 6.92 7.51
C LYS A 67 -16.11 7.14 6.28
N LEU A 68 -16.76 7.52 5.19
CA LEU A 68 -16.14 7.90 3.95
C LEU A 68 -16.85 9.14 3.41
N ASP A 69 -16.12 10.24 3.32
CA ASP A 69 -16.57 11.47 2.69
C ASP A 69 -15.72 11.71 1.44
N ALA A 70 -16.35 12.08 0.34
CA ALA A 70 -15.68 12.38 -0.92
C ALA A 70 -16.13 13.74 -1.44
N GLN A 71 -15.17 14.54 -1.92
CA GLN A 71 -15.39 15.85 -2.48
C GLN A 71 -14.64 15.99 -3.80
N ARG A 72 -15.26 16.65 -4.77
CA ARG A 72 -14.57 17.10 -5.98
C ARG A 72 -13.71 18.32 -5.65
N LYS A 73 -12.44 18.29 -6.05
CA LYS A 73 -11.48 19.40 -5.94
C LYS A 73 -10.76 19.59 -7.28
N ASP A 74 -10.14 20.74 -7.49
CA ASP A 74 -9.18 20.95 -8.57
C ASP A 74 -7.77 20.80 -8.02
N MET A 75 -6.91 20.06 -8.70
CA MET A 75 -5.48 19.97 -8.41
C MET A 75 -4.71 19.86 -9.71
N HIS A 76 -3.66 20.66 -9.89
CA HIS A 76 -2.83 20.66 -11.09
C HIS A 76 -3.64 20.74 -12.41
N GLY A 77 -4.69 21.57 -12.42
CA GLY A 77 -5.54 21.79 -13.61
C GLY A 77 -6.45 20.61 -13.99
N SER A 78 -6.62 19.61 -13.12
CA SER A 78 -7.54 18.49 -13.32
C SER A 78 -8.52 18.36 -12.15
N PRO A 79 -9.77 17.94 -12.39
CA PRO A 79 -10.66 17.53 -11.31
C PRO A 79 -10.10 16.27 -10.65
N VAL A 80 -10.23 16.18 -9.34
CA VAL A 80 -9.82 15.04 -8.53
C VAL A 80 -10.88 14.70 -7.49
N VAL A 81 -10.81 13.48 -6.96
CA VAL A 81 -11.59 13.08 -5.79
C VAL A 81 -10.71 13.23 -4.56
N PHE A 82 -11.07 14.13 -3.65
CA PHE A 82 -10.51 14.21 -2.31
C PHE A 82 -11.36 13.40 -1.35
N ILE A 83 -10.77 12.39 -0.71
CA ILE A 83 -11.46 11.46 0.18
C ILE A 83 -10.93 11.64 1.60
N LYS A 84 -11.86 11.82 2.54
CA LYS A 84 -11.61 11.76 3.98
C LYS A 84 -12.24 10.48 4.54
N MET A 85 -11.44 9.70 5.25
CA MET A 85 -11.83 8.42 5.80
C MET A 85 -11.64 8.38 7.32
N SER A 86 -12.68 7.96 8.04
CA SER A 86 -12.59 7.63 9.46
C SER A 86 -12.49 6.13 9.64
N ALA A 87 -11.54 5.70 10.45
CA ALA A 87 -11.37 4.30 10.80
C ALA A 87 -11.04 4.14 12.28
N HIS A 88 -11.41 3.01 12.86
CA HIS A 88 -10.99 2.65 14.21
C HIS A 88 -10.41 1.25 14.27
N LYS A 89 -9.58 1.06 15.29
CA LYS A 89 -9.02 -0.22 15.69
C LYS A 89 -9.83 -0.76 16.85
N THR A 90 -10.25 -2.02 16.76
CA THR A 90 -11.06 -2.71 17.77
C THR A 90 -10.43 -4.05 18.14
N ASN A 91 -10.98 -4.72 19.16
CA ASN A 91 -10.47 -5.99 19.72
C ASN A 91 -9.06 -5.88 20.31
N LEU A 92 -8.82 -4.82 21.08
CA LEU A 92 -7.56 -4.56 21.78
C LEU A 92 -7.58 -5.15 23.21
N SER A 93 -7.94 -6.42 23.35
CA SER A 93 -8.29 -7.03 24.65
C SER A 93 -7.17 -7.14 25.70
N ASP A 94 -5.91 -6.94 25.32
CA ASP A 94 -4.75 -6.98 26.21
C ASP A 94 -4.02 -5.63 26.19
N GLY A 95 -4.66 -4.62 26.79
CA GLY A 95 -4.16 -3.26 26.82
C GLY A 95 -4.95 -2.37 27.78
N TYR A 96 -4.45 -1.17 28.02
CA TYR A 96 -5.12 -0.14 28.80
C TYR A 96 -4.77 1.25 28.24
N ILE A 97 -5.65 2.22 28.46
CA ILE A 97 -5.32 3.65 28.30
C ILE A 97 -4.83 4.13 29.66
N GLU A 98 -3.59 4.59 29.73
CA GLU A 98 -3.05 5.24 30.93
C GLU A 98 -3.38 6.74 30.87
N THR A 99 -4.06 7.22 31.90
CA THR A 99 -4.32 8.65 32.11
C THR A 99 -3.85 9.01 33.53
N SER A 100 -4.68 9.65 34.34
CA SER A 100 -4.53 9.61 35.81
C SER A 100 -4.89 8.24 36.39
N GLU A 101 -5.66 7.44 35.63
CA GLU A 101 -6.05 6.07 35.99
C GLU A 101 -5.87 5.13 34.78
N LYS A 102 -5.72 3.84 35.07
CA LYS A 102 -5.69 2.78 34.07
C LYS A 102 -7.10 2.39 33.64
N ILE A 103 -7.46 2.77 32.41
CA ILE A 103 -8.72 2.35 31.80
C ILE A 103 -8.46 1.09 30.96
N PRO A 104 -8.91 -0.09 31.40
CA PRO A 104 -8.67 -1.34 30.66
C PRO A 104 -9.36 -1.30 29.29
N MET A 105 -8.68 -1.79 28.26
CA MET A 105 -9.25 -1.95 26.93
C MET A 105 -10.20 -3.14 26.94
N THR A 106 -11.49 -2.89 26.75
CA THR A 106 -12.48 -3.95 26.53
C THR A 106 -12.75 -4.13 25.03
N LYS A 107 -13.57 -5.11 24.65
CA LYS A 107 -13.98 -5.31 23.25
C LYS A 107 -14.76 -4.13 22.67
N ASP A 108 -15.36 -3.31 23.54
CA ASP A 108 -16.16 -2.15 23.15
C ASP A 108 -15.33 -0.88 23.00
N VAL A 109 -14.13 -0.85 23.60
CA VAL A 109 -13.21 0.28 23.49
C VAL A 109 -12.53 0.24 22.12
N LYS A 110 -12.55 1.39 21.44
CA LYS A 110 -12.04 1.55 20.09
C LYS A 110 -11.09 2.74 20.04
N ILE A 111 -9.98 2.57 19.33
CA ILE A 111 -9.05 3.67 19.06
C ILE A 111 -9.32 4.14 17.63
N GLY A 112 -9.91 5.32 17.50
CA GLY A 112 -10.33 5.90 16.23
C GLY A 112 -9.39 6.96 15.69
N SER A 113 -9.42 7.17 14.38
CA SER A 113 -8.86 8.34 13.73
C SER A 113 -9.72 8.76 12.54
N ASP A 114 -10.10 10.04 12.54
CA ASP A 114 -10.96 10.66 11.52
C ASP A 114 -10.19 11.26 10.34
N HIS A 115 -8.86 11.25 10.42
CA HIS A 115 -7.99 12.01 9.53
C HIS A 115 -7.18 11.05 8.67
N HIS A 116 -7.83 10.37 7.73
CA HIS A 116 -7.16 9.64 6.66
C HIS A 116 -7.50 10.29 5.33
N TYR A 117 -6.50 10.89 4.69
CA TYR A 117 -6.69 11.69 3.48
C TYR A 117 -6.11 10.99 2.27
N ILE A 118 -6.92 10.91 1.21
CA ILE A 118 -6.56 10.27 -0.06
C ILE A 118 -6.97 11.19 -1.22
N VAL A 119 -6.14 11.32 -2.23
CA VAL A 119 -6.50 11.95 -3.51
C VAL A 119 -6.50 10.90 -4.61
N MET A 120 -7.62 10.80 -5.34
CA MET A 120 -7.67 10.03 -6.58
C MET A 120 -7.64 10.99 -7.77
N TYR A 121 -6.55 10.91 -8.53
CA TYR A 121 -6.31 11.70 -9.72
C TYR A 121 -6.66 10.90 -10.98
N PRO A 122 -7.60 11.37 -11.83
CA PRO A 122 -8.03 10.64 -13.02
C PRO A 122 -6.98 10.77 -14.13
N MET A 123 -6.57 9.64 -14.69
CA MET A 123 -5.65 9.56 -15.81
C MET A 123 -6.34 8.98 -17.02
N THR A 124 -6.12 9.63 -18.16
CA THR A 124 -6.83 9.36 -19.40
C THR A 124 -5.86 9.47 -20.57
N ILE A 125 -5.71 8.39 -21.32
CA ILE A 125 -4.79 8.30 -22.46
C ILE A 125 -5.63 8.03 -23.70
N LYS A 126 -5.61 8.97 -24.66
CA LYS A 126 -6.30 8.82 -25.94
C LYS A 126 -5.46 7.93 -26.87
N GLY A 127 -5.99 6.78 -27.24
CA GLY A 127 -5.43 5.93 -28.30
C GLY A 127 -6.08 6.22 -29.66
N ARG A 128 -5.79 5.39 -30.66
CA ARG A 128 -6.35 5.53 -32.02
C ARG A 128 -7.81 5.07 -32.12
N THR A 129 -8.16 3.99 -31.45
CA THR A 129 -9.50 3.35 -31.50
C THR A 129 -10.13 3.18 -30.12
N LYS A 130 -9.31 3.24 -29.06
CA LYS A 130 -9.73 3.11 -27.67
C LYS A 130 -9.09 4.21 -26.85
N PHE A 131 -9.78 4.66 -25.81
CA PHE A 131 -9.15 5.40 -24.74
C PHE A 131 -8.90 4.49 -23.55
N LYS A 132 -7.87 4.83 -22.80
CA LYS A 132 -7.47 4.12 -21.59
C LYS A 132 -7.71 5.05 -20.41
N ARG A 133 -8.35 4.55 -19.36
CA ARG A 133 -8.52 5.29 -18.11
C ARG A 133 -7.99 4.50 -16.93
N HIS A 134 -7.44 5.22 -15.97
CA HIS A 134 -7.03 4.68 -14.67
C HIS A 134 -6.97 5.82 -13.64
N TRP A 135 -6.68 5.47 -12.40
CA TRP A 135 -6.50 6.43 -11.32
C TRP A 135 -5.10 6.31 -10.74
N ASN A 136 -4.48 7.46 -10.48
CA ASN A 136 -3.36 7.57 -9.55
C ASN A 136 -3.92 7.95 -8.18
N ILE A 137 -3.56 7.20 -7.16
CA ILE A 137 -4.09 7.31 -5.79
C ILE A 137 -2.94 7.74 -4.90
N PHE A 138 -3.02 8.97 -4.38
CA PHE A 138 -2.06 9.57 -3.47
C PHE A 138 -2.58 9.44 -2.05
N ILE A 139 -1.76 8.92 -1.14
CA ILE A 139 -2.11 8.73 0.27
C ILE A 139 -1.32 9.74 1.12
N TYR A 140 -1.99 10.53 1.94
CA TYR A 140 -1.33 11.44 2.88
C TYR A 140 -0.94 10.69 4.16
N ASP A 141 0.20 10.02 4.15
CA ASP A 141 0.69 9.21 5.27
C ASP A 141 1.44 10.10 6.28
N ASP A 142 0.69 10.63 7.24
CA ASP A 142 1.19 11.51 8.30
C ASP A 142 1.99 10.73 9.39
N PRO A 143 2.80 11.43 10.22
CA PRO A 143 3.68 10.77 11.19
C PRO A 143 2.97 9.90 12.24
N ASN A 144 1.66 10.08 12.45
CA ASN A 144 0.90 9.36 13.47
C ASN A 144 0.26 8.08 12.93
N LYS A 145 0.50 7.73 11.66
CA LYS A 145 -0.10 6.58 10.99
C LYS A 145 0.88 5.43 10.81
N ASP A 146 0.36 4.22 10.92
CA ASP A 146 1.04 3.04 10.39
C ASP A 146 0.77 2.96 8.88
N SER A 147 1.80 3.17 8.06
CA SER A 147 1.66 3.19 6.60
C SER A 147 1.12 1.90 6.04
N GLN A 148 1.53 0.75 6.59
CA GLN A 148 1.11 -0.54 6.04
C GLN A 148 -0.37 -0.77 6.30
N GLU A 149 -0.84 -0.41 7.50
CA GLU A 149 -2.25 -0.45 7.86
C GLU A 149 -3.06 0.55 7.04
N PHE A 150 -2.56 1.79 6.88
CA PHE A 150 -3.25 2.81 6.11
C PHE A 150 -3.36 2.46 4.63
N ILE A 151 -2.25 2.07 3.98
CA ILE A 151 -2.24 1.58 2.60
C ILE A 151 -3.26 0.44 2.46
N ARG A 152 -3.25 -0.54 3.36
CA ARG A 152 -4.17 -1.68 3.32
C ARG A 152 -5.64 -1.24 3.41
N MET A 153 -5.96 -0.29 4.29
CA MET A 153 -7.32 0.28 4.38
C MET A 153 -7.75 0.92 3.06
N VAL A 154 -6.88 1.71 2.45
CA VAL A 154 -7.15 2.35 1.15
C VAL A 154 -7.38 1.31 0.05
N LYS A 155 -6.54 0.26 -0.02
CA LYS A 155 -6.71 -0.82 -1.01
C LYS A 155 -8.05 -1.53 -0.85
N GLU A 156 -8.47 -1.81 0.38
CA GLU A 156 -9.75 -2.48 0.63
C GLU A 156 -10.95 -1.57 0.35
N MET A 157 -10.85 -0.28 0.69
CA MET A 157 -11.87 0.72 0.35
C MET A 157 -12.08 0.79 -1.16
N ILE A 158 -11.01 0.94 -1.94
CA ILE A 158 -11.09 1.01 -3.41
C ILE A 158 -11.72 -0.26 -3.98
N LYS A 159 -11.31 -1.43 -3.47
CA LYS A 159 -11.83 -2.72 -3.91
C LYS A 159 -13.32 -2.89 -3.59
N ARG A 160 -13.76 -2.60 -2.35
CA ARG A 160 -15.15 -2.87 -1.91
C ARG A 160 -16.14 -1.79 -2.32
N VAL A 161 -15.74 -0.52 -2.27
CA VAL A 161 -16.62 0.61 -2.52
C VAL A 161 -16.67 0.95 -4.01
N LEU A 162 -15.52 0.94 -4.67
CA LEU A 162 -15.41 1.40 -6.07
C LEU A 162 -15.42 0.24 -7.07
N SER A 163 -15.22 -0.99 -6.60
CA SER A 163 -15.02 -2.20 -7.42
C SER A 163 -13.83 -2.09 -8.36
N LEU A 164 -12.85 -1.25 -8.02
CA LEU A 164 -11.63 -1.06 -8.80
C LEU A 164 -10.54 -1.99 -8.28
N ARG A 165 -9.73 -2.50 -9.22
CA ARG A 165 -8.54 -3.28 -8.87
C ARG A 165 -7.33 -2.39 -8.89
N ILE A 166 -6.50 -2.45 -7.86
CA ILE A 166 -5.18 -1.83 -7.89
C ILE A 166 -4.30 -2.63 -8.84
N CYS A 167 -3.59 -1.92 -9.72
CA CYS A 167 -2.69 -2.51 -10.69
C CYS A 167 -1.36 -2.83 -10.01
N ASN A 168 -0.85 -4.02 -10.31
CA ASN A 168 0.57 -4.31 -10.12
C ASN A 168 1.24 -4.02 -11.46
N LEU A 169 2.47 -3.49 -11.40
CA LEU A 169 3.26 -3.28 -12.60
C LEU A 169 3.50 -4.63 -13.29
N LYS A 170 3.44 -4.66 -14.62
CA LYS A 170 3.79 -5.87 -15.35
C LYS A 170 5.31 -6.07 -15.27
N ALA A 171 5.75 -7.33 -15.27
CA ALA A 171 7.17 -7.66 -15.23
C ALA A 171 7.97 -6.97 -16.35
N LYS A 172 7.42 -6.89 -17.57
CA LYS A 172 8.08 -6.22 -18.69
C LYS A 172 8.27 -4.72 -18.47
N ASP A 173 7.23 -4.03 -18.04
CA ASP A 173 7.27 -2.59 -17.76
C ASP A 173 8.30 -2.29 -16.65
N PHE A 174 8.35 -3.15 -15.62
CA PHE A 174 9.38 -3.07 -14.57
C PHE A 174 10.80 -3.31 -15.11
N GLU A 175 11.00 -4.33 -15.92
CA GLU A 175 12.30 -4.65 -16.52
C GLU A 175 12.80 -3.53 -17.44
N GLU A 176 11.90 -2.86 -18.17
CA GLU A 176 12.22 -1.70 -19.01
C GLU A 176 12.69 -0.52 -18.17
N GLU A 177 11.95 -0.15 -17.11
CA GLU A 177 12.37 0.91 -16.17
C GLU A 177 13.68 0.55 -15.44
N LEU A 178 13.88 -0.71 -15.07
CA LEU A 178 15.09 -1.17 -14.39
C LEU A 178 16.34 -0.99 -15.25
N LYS A 179 16.21 -1.14 -16.58
CA LYS A 179 17.33 -1.02 -17.54
C LYS A 179 17.82 0.42 -17.72
N GLU A 180 17.02 1.42 -17.37
CA GLU A 180 17.45 2.82 -17.38
C GLU A 180 18.57 3.08 -16.35
N TYR A 181 18.70 2.21 -15.35
CA TYR A 181 19.71 2.30 -14.31
C TYR A 181 20.75 1.19 -14.50
N SER A 182 22.04 1.55 -14.57
CA SER A 182 23.12 0.57 -14.69
C SER A 182 23.41 -0.16 -13.37
N ILE A 183 23.36 0.60 -12.26
CA ILE A 183 23.66 0.13 -10.91
C ILE A 183 22.57 0.62 -9.96
N ILE A 184 22.09 -0.27 -9.11
CA ILE A 184 21.03 -0.01 -8.14
C ILE A 184 21.58 -0.20 -6.73
N ASN A 185 21.33 0.80 -5.89
CA ASN A 185 21.78 0.82 -4.51
C ASN A 185 20.61 0.51 -3.56
N ASN A 186 20.93 0.05 -2.34
CA ASN A 186 19.99 -0.11 -1.24
C ASN A 186 18.78 -1.01 -1.55
N VAL A 187 19.01 -2.13 -2.24
CA VAL A 187 17.98 -3.15 -2.43
C VAL A 187 17.87 -3.98 -1.15
N THR A 188 16.67 -4.05 -0.57
CA THR A 188 16.41 -4.96 0.54
C THR A 188 15.75 -6.23 0.01
N ALA A 189 16.36 -7.39 0.28
CA ALA A 189 15.85 -8.70 -0.10
C ALA A 189 15.44 -9.50 1.14
N ASN A 190 14.19 -9.95 1.19
CA ASN A 190 13.62 -10.73 2.27
C ASN A 190 13.19 -12.10 1.77
N PHE A 191 13.69 -13.15 2.41
CA PHE A 191 13.38 -14.54 2.10
C PHE A 191 12.70 -15.20 3.29
N GLN A 192 11.58 -15.87 3.06
CA GLN A 192 10.93 -16.72 4.05
C GLN A 192 11.05 -18.16 3.62
N THR A 193 11.72 -18.98 4.44
CA THR A 193 11.87 -20.42 4.19
C THR A 193 11.05 -21.23 5.18
N VAL A 194 10.61 -22.39 4.72
CA VAL A 194 10.01 -23.41 5.57
C VAL A 194 10.77 -24.70 5.35
N GLU A 195 11.45 -25.14 6.41
CA GLU A 195 12.17 -26.40 6.44
C GLU A 195 11.39 -27.41 7.27
N PHE A 196 11.22 -28.62 6.74
CA PHE A 196 10.61 -29.72 7.46
C PHE A 196 11.74 -30.54 8.07
N THR A 197 11.88 -30.46 9.38
CA THR A 197 12.99 -31.12 10.09
C THR A 197 12.44 -31.83 11.32
N ASN A 198 12.93 -33.05 11.54
CA ASN A 198 12.81 -33.73 12.82
C ASN A 198 14.12 -33.65 13.65
N ASN A 199 15.20 -33.05 13.11
CA ASN A 199 16.58 -33.32 13.56
C ASN A 199 17.38 -32.12 14.11
N ILE A 200 16.73 -31.05 14.62
CA ILE A 200 17.47 -29.85 15.11
C ILE A 200 17.20 -29.55 16.60
N HIS A 201 16.59 -30.46 17.35
CA HIS A 201 16.37 -30.27 18.78
C HIS A 201 17.01 -31.37 19.63
N ASP A 202 17.31 -31.01 20.88
CA ASP A 202 18.05 -31.78 21.88
C ASP A 202 17.74 -33.28 21.84
N ALA A 203 18.77 -34.10 22.05
CA ALA A 203 18.72 -35.56 22.05
C ALA A 203 17.60 -36.15 22.95
N ASN A 204 17.07 -35.37 23.89
CA ASN A 204 16.02 -35.75 24.83
C ASN A 204 14.60 -35.82 24.23
N PHE A 205 14.34 -35.21 23.06
CA PHE A 205 12.97 -35.14 22.49
C PHE A 205 12.78 -35.94 21.20
N ASN A 206 13.85 -36.52 20.64
CA ASN A 206 13.80 -37.19 19.33
C ASN A 206 12.77 -38.33 19.28
N ASP A 207 12.58 -39.06 20.38
CA ASP A 207 11.62 -40.17 20.44
C ASP A 207 10.14 -39.71 20.50
N TYR A 208 9.89 -38.41 20.70
CA TYR A 208 8.53 -37.85 20.86
C TYR A 208 8.11 -36.91 19.71
N ILE A 209 9.01 -36.61 18.75
CA ILE A 209 8.70 -35.69 17.64
C ILE A 209 7.97 -36.45 16.52
N VAL A 210 6.66 -36.21 16.37
CA VAL A 210 5.83 -36.78 15.29
C VAL A 210 5.94 -35.98 13.98
N ALA A 211 6.14 -34.66 14.08
CA ALA A 211 6.41 -33.78 12.94
C ALA A 211 6.92 -32.40 13.43
N GLY A 212 7.91 -31.83 12.73
CA GLY A 212 8.42 -30.48 12.99
C GLY A 212 8.45 -29.59 11.74
N LYS A 213 8.31 -28.28 11.93
CA LYS A 213 8.52 -27.27 10.88
C LYS A 213 9.30 -26.10 11.45
N ILE A 214 10.33 -25.67 10.74
CA ILE A 214 11.11 -24.48 11.06
C ILE A 214 10.74 -23.38 10.06
N TYR A 215 10.35 -22.23 10.58
CA TYR A 215 10.14 -21.01 9.80
C TYR A 215 11.34 -20.10 10.00
N SER A 216 12.04 -19.77 8.91
CA SER A 216 13.15 -18.81 8.97
C SER A 216 12.84 -17.58 8.11
N LYS A 217 13.23 -16.41 8.60
CA LYS A 217 13.22 -15.15 7.84
C LYS A 217 14.66 -14.66 7.71
N LYS A 218 15.13 -14.49 6.49
CA LYS A 218 16.45 -13.90 6.17
C LYS A 218 16.25 -12.57 5.47
N GLU A 219 16.94 -11.54 5.92
CA GLU A 219 16.90 -10.20 5.35
C GLU A 219 18.32 -9.77 4.96
N PHE A 220 18.48 -9.29 3.74
CA PHE A 220 19.74 -8.81 3.19
C PHE A 220 19.57 -7.38 2.69
N ASN A 221 20.52 -6.52 3.03
CA ASN A 221 20.63 -5.17 2.47
C ASN A 221 21.78 -5.17 1.48
N LEU A 222 21.45 -4.97 0.21
CA LEU A 222 22.36 -5.14 -0.91
C LEU A 222 22.60 -3.77 -1.55
N ALA A 223 23.86 -3.49 -1.88
CA ALA A 223 24.26 -2.23 -2.49
C ALA A 223 25.07 -2.48 -3.77
N LYS A 224 25.02 -1.51 -4.69
CA LYS A 224 25.77 -1.52 -5.95
C LYS A 224 25.52 -2.77 -6.82
N ILE A 225 24.27 -3.21 -6.92
CA ILE A 225 23.91 -4.37 -7.75
C ILE A 225 23.67 -3.90 -9.19
N PRO A 226 24.24 -4.56 -10.20
CA PRO A 226 23.87 -4.32 -11.59
C PRO A 226 22.39 -4.62 -11.84
N SER A 227 21.69 -3.78 -12.61
CA SER A 227 20.26 -3.99 -12.91
C SER A 227 19.97 -5.34 -13.55
N SER A 228 20.86 -5.83 -14.42
CA SER A 228 20.77 -7.16 -15.02
C SER A 228 20.73 -8.29 -13.97
N LYS A 229 21.49 -8.15 -12.87
CA LYS A 229 21.55 -9.15 -11.80
C LYS A 229 20.32 -9.16 -10.91
N ILE A 230 19.59 -8.05 -10.82
CA ILE A 230 18.37 -7.98 -10.02
C ILE A 230 17.28 -8.89 -10.61
N ILE A 231 17.13 -8.92 -11.93
CA ILE A 231 16.18 -9.82 -12.61
C ILE A 231 16.56 -11.29 -12.40
N ASP A 232 17.85 -11.61 -12.50
CA ASP A 232 18.36 -12.95 -12.22
C ASP A 232 18.00 -13.39 -10.79
N ILE A 233 18.28 -12.54 -9.79
CA ILE A 233 18.01 -12.82 -8.37
C ILE A 233 16.51 -12.97 -8.10
N ILE A 234 15.67 -12.13 -8.71
CA ILE A 234 14.21 -12.23 -8.58
C ILE A 234 13.73 -13.58 -9.12
N ASN A 235 14.23 -13.99 -10.29
CA ASN A 235 13.78 -15.19 -10.98
C ASN A 235 14.51 -16.48 -10.57
N ASP A 236 15.47 -16.41 -9.64
CA ASP A 236 16.20 -17.57 -9.14
C ASP A 236 15.30 -18.47 -8.27
N ASP A 237 14.73 -19.49 -8.90
CA ASP A 237 13.85 -20.48 -8.26
C ASP A 237 14.59 -21.77 -7.86
N GLY A 238 15.92 -21.73 -7.72
CA GLY A 238 16.74 -22.90 -7.40
C GLY A 238 16.46 -23.53 -6.04
N ASP A 239 16.05 -22.72 -5.04
CA ASP A 239 15.78 -23.20 -3.67
C ASP A 239 14.26 -23.33 -3.41
N ILE A 240 13.80 -24.59 -3.34
CA ILE A 240 12.41 -24.97 -3.11
C ILE A 240 11.93 -24.76 -1.66
N THR A 241 12.84 -24.53 -0.72
CA THR A 241 12.52 -24.28 0.70
C THR A 241 12.01 -22.85 0.90
N ILE A 242 12.43 -21.92 0.03
CA ILE A 242 11.95 -20.54 -0.01
C ILE A 242 10.48 -20.56 -0.44
N LYS A 243 9.59 -20.07 0.43
CA LYS A 243 8.15 -19.96 0.14
C LYS A 243 7.75 -18.57 -0.31
N LYS A 244 8.53 -17.56 0.09
CA LYS A 244 8.29 -16.16 -0.25
C LYS A 244 9.60 -15.40 -0.43
N LYS A 245 9.67 -14.61 -1.49
CA LYS A 245 10.73 -13.60 -1.73
C LYS A 245 10.07 -12.23 -1.81
N ILE A 246 10.66 -11.23 -1.17
CA ILE A 246 10.22 -9.83 -1.28
C ILE A 246 11.47 -8.99 -1.51
N PHE A 247 11.51 -8.25 -2.61
CA PHE A 247 12.56 -7.29 -2.92
C PHE A 247 11.98 -5.89 -2.90
N ASN A 248 12.64 -4.99 -2.19
CA ASN A 248 12.36 -3.55 -2.23
C ASN A 248 13.50 -2.90 -2.99
N ILE A 249 13.20 -2.30 -4.15
CA ILE A 249 14.18 -1.85 -5.14
C ILE A 249 13.95 -0.37 -5.41
N PRO A 250 14.76 0.54 -4.81
CA PRO A 250 14.62 1.97 -5.06
C PRO A 250 15.22 2.35 -6.42
N LEU A 251 14.44 3.05 -7.25
CA LEU A 251 14.82 3.61 -8.55
C LEU A 251 14.44 5.09 -8.59
N GLY A 252 15.41 5.97 -8.36
CA GLY A 252 15.17 7.42 -8.30
C GLY A 252 14.14 7.77 -7.21
N LYS A 253 13.01 8.33 -7.63
CA LYS A 253 11.87 8.69 -6.73
C LYS A 253 10.88 7.54 -6.49
N LYS A 254 11.04 6.40 -7.17
CA LYS A 254 10.16 5.23 -7.02
C LYS A 254 10.86 4.15 -6.20
N GLU A 255 10.09 3.32 -5.52
CA GLU A 255 10.51 2.06 -4.93
C GLU A 255 9.60 0.95 -5.45
N TYR A 256 10.23 -0.09 -5.98
CA TYR A 256 9.53 -1.27 -6.46
C TYR A 256 9.54 -2.35 -5.40
N LYS A 257 8.35 -2.78 -4.99
CA LYS A 257 8.18 -3.97 -4.17
C LYS A 257 7.83 -5.16 -5.06
N VAL A 258 8.83 -6.01 -5.29
CA VAL A 258 8.69 -7.25 -6.05
C VAL A 258 8.49 -8.41 -5.08
N SER A 259 7.28 -8.96 -5.04
CA SER A 259 6.94 -10.11 -4.21
C SER A 259 6.71 -11.35 -5.07
N GLN A 260 7.41 -12.43 -4.74
CA GLN A 260 7.14 -13.76 -5.27
C GLN A 260 6.67 -14.66 -4.14
N THR A 261 5.52 -15.30 -4.32
CA THR A 261 5.00 -16.28 -3.35
C THR A 261 4.64 -17.56 -4.05
N ILE A 262 5.06 -18.70 -3.51
CA ILE A 262 4.65 -19.99 -4.00
C ILE A 262 3.12 -20.14 -3.89
N ARG A 263 2.46 -20.40 -5.01
CA ARG A 263 1.06 -20.84 -5.04
C ARG A 263 0.97 -22.24 -5.63
N LYS A 264 0.13 -23.09 -5.03
CA LYS A 264 -0.27 -24.36 -5.65
C LYS A 264 -1.25 -24.03 -6.77
N ASP A 265 -0.86 -24.33 -8.01
CA ASP A 265 -1.79 -24.35 -9.14
C ASP A 265 -2.56 -25.67 -9.06
N TYR A 266 -3.76 -25.62 -8.48
CA TYR A 266 -4.61 -26.78 -8.28
C TYR A 266 -5.09 -27.39 -9.61
N GLN A 267 -5.10 -26.64 -10.71
CA GLN A 267 -5.50 -27.16 -12.02
C GLN A 267 -4.36 -27.89 -12.73
N LYS A 268 -3.11 -27.51 -12.48
CA LYS A 268 -1.92 -28.13 -13.12
C LYS A 268 -1.11 -29.05 -12.22
N ALA A 269 -1.53 -29.22 -10.96
CA ALA A 269 -0.77 -29.91 -9.91
C ALA A 269 0.71 -29.45 -9.82
N LYS A 270 0.98 -28.19 -10.17
CA LYS A 270 2.32 -27.60 -10.19
C LYS A 270 2.42 -26.44 -9.21
N THR A 271 3.55 -26.38 -8.53
CA THR A 271 3.89 -25.28 -7.64
C THR A 271 4.55 -24.19 -8.49
N LYS A 272 3.97 -22.98 -8.55
CA LYS A 272 4.55 -21.85 -9.29
C LYS A 272 4.60 -20.61 -8.40
N TYR A 273 5.66 -19.82 -8.53
CA TYR A 273 5.69 -18.48 -7.95
C TYR A 273 4.69 -17.57 -8.66
N ALA A 274 3.81 -16.95 -7.86
CA ALA A 274 3.02 -15.81 -8.28
C ALA A 274 3.85 -14.54 -8.06
N LEU A 275 4.17 -13.85 -9.15
CA LEU A 275 4.90 -12.58 -9.15
C LEU A 275 3.92 -11.41 -8.99
N LEU A 276 4.26 -10.50 -8.10
CA LEU A 276 3.55 -9.25 -7.82
C LEU A 276 4.58 -8.12 -7.78
N ILE A 277 4.41 -7.09 -8.61
CA ILE A 277 5.29 -5.92 -8.59
C ILE A 277 4.45 -4.70 -8.27
N GLU A 278 4.74 -4.05 -7.15
CA GLU A 278 4.09 -2.81 -6.75
C GLU A 278 5.08 -1.66 -6.93
N SER A 279 4.65 -0.55 -7.56
CA SER A 279 5.39 0.70 -7.54
C SER A 279 4.89 1.54 -6.38
N LEU A 280 5.82 2.08 -5.59
CA LEU A 280 5.58 3.06 -4.55
C LEU A 280 6.35 4.30 -4.92
N PHE A 281 5.67 5.43 -5.01
CA PHE A 281 6.36 6.71 -5.14
C PHE A 281 6.81 7.16 -3.74
N ASN A 282 8.10 7.44 -3.58
CA ASN A 282 8.74 7.69 -2.29
C ASN A 282 8.90 9.19 -1.99
N GLU A 283 7.99 10.02 -2.50
CA GLU A 283 8.03 11.44 -2.16
C GLU A 283 7.62 11.65 -0.71
N SER A 284 8.39 12.48 -0.02
CA SER A 284 8.14 12.84 1.36
C SER A 284 8.31 14.34 1.54
N ILE A 285 7.44 14.92 2.34
CA ILE A 285 7.42 16.34 2.63
C ILE A 285 7.84 16.55 4.07
N SER A 286 8.84 17.40 4.28
CA SER A 286 9.20 17.86 5.61
C SER A 286 8.24 18.97 6.05
N ILE A 287 7.77 18.86 7.29
CA ILE A 287 6.95 19.87 7.96
C ILE A 287 7.61 20.30 9.26
N THR A 288 7.38 21.55 9.63
CA THR A 288 7.82 22.12 10.90
C THR A 288 6.99 21.59 12.07
N GLU A 289 7.51 21.71 13.28
CA GLU A 289 6.79 21.36 14.52
C GLU A 289 5.51 22.19 14.69
N ASP A 290 5.52 23.47 14.29
CA ASP A 290 4.32 24.32 14.32
C ASP A 290 3.24 23.82 13.35
N GLU A 291 3.61 23.50 12.10
CA GLU A 291 2.69 22.92 11.12
C GLU A 291 2.14 21.57 11.60
N TYR A 292 2.98 20.72 12.21
CA TYR A 292 2.54 19.44 12.78
C TYR A 292 1.51 19.62 13.89
N ASN A 293 1.70 20.59 14.78
CA ASN A 293 0.80 20.80 15.91
C ASN A 293 -0.49 21.54 15.54
N THR A 294 -0.47 22.39 14.50
CA THR A 294 -1.59 23.31 14.21
C THR A 294 -2.32 23.04 12.90
N LYS A 295 -1.67 22.39 11.91
CA LYS A 295 -2.19 22.30 10.53
C LYS A 295 -2.25 20.89 9.97
N LEU A 296 -1.69 19.89 10.64
CA LEU A 296 -1.54 18.51 10.12
C LEU A 296 -2.83 17.91 9.54
N TYR A 297 -3.97 18.29 10.10
CA TYR A 297 -5.30 17.81 9.73
C TYR A 297 -6.21 18.91 9.16
N ASP A 298 -5.68 20.08 8.85
CA ASP A 298 -6.41 21.12 8.13
C ASP A 298 -6.54 20.73 6.65
N ASP A 299 -7.77 20.69 6.13
CA ASP A 299 -8.02 20.20 4.78
C ASP A 299 -7.29 21.03 3.71
N LYS A 300 -7.14 22.35 3.92
CA LYS A 300 -6.42 23.21 2.97
C LYS A 300 -4.92 22.88 3.00
N PHE A 301 -4.33 22.77 4.18
CA PHE A 301 -2.93 22.36 4.33
C PHE A 301 -2.66 21.00 3.68
N VAL A 302 -3.53 20.01 3.91
CA VAL A 302 -3.40 18.67 3.31
C VAL A 302 -3.44 18.75 1.78
N ILE A 303 -4.39 19.51 1.22
CA ILE A 303 -4.52 19.70 -0.24
C ILE A 303 -3.26 20.36 -0.80
N ASP A 304 -2.78 21.45 -0.19
CA ASP A 304 -1.59 22.18 -0.64
C ASP A 304 -0.35 21.26 -0.67
N LYS A 305 -0.16 20.43 0.37
CA LYS A 305 0.95 19.47 0.43
C LYS A 305 0.80 18.38 -0.64
N LEU A 306 -0.39 17.81 -0.81
CA LEU A 306 -0.63 16.80 -1.85
C LEU A 306 -0.46 17.38 -3.26
N GLU A 307 -0.86 18.63 -3.51
CA GLU A 307 -0.73 19.28 -4.81
C GLU A 307 0.71 19.43 -5.26
N SER A 308 1.62 19.73 -4.32
CA SER A 308 3.06 19.79 -4.62
C SER A 308 3.60 18.45 -5.13
N VAL A 309 3.17 17.34 -4.52
CA VAL A 309 3.56 15.97 -4.94
C VAL A 309 2.88 15.57 -6.24
N VAL A 310 1.59 15.89 -6.41
CA VAL A 310 0.87 15.61 -7.66
C VAL A 310 1.56 16.32 -8.82
N THR A 311 1.91 17.59 -8.66
CA THR A 311 2.62 18.36 -9.69
C THR A 311 3.96 17.71 -10.04
N ASN A 312 4.74 17.31 -9.03
CA ASN A 312 6.03 16.64 -9.24
C ASN A 312 5.90 15.22 -9.85
N TYR A 313 4.85 14.49 -9.52
CA TYR A 313 4.58 13.16 -10.08
C TYR A 313 4.10 13.23 -11.53
N MET A 314 3.37 14.28 -11.90
CA MET A 314 2.81 14.46 -13.24
C MET A 314 3.75 15.19 -14.22
N SER A 315 4.82 15.82 -13.71
CA SER A 315 5.88 16.47 -14.49
C SER A 315 6.87 15.45 -15.05
#